data_AF-A0AAU3BW92-F1
#
_entry.id   AF-A0AAU3BW92-F1
#
_cell.length_a   1.000
_cell.length_b   1.000
_cell.length_c   1.000
_cell.angle_alpha   90.00
_cell.angle_beta   90.00
_cell.angle_gamma   90.00
#
_symmetry.space_group_name_H-M   'P 1'
#
loop_
_entity.id
_entity.type
_entity.pdbx_description
1 polymer ?
#
loop_
_entity_poly.entity_id
_entity_poly.type
_entity_poly.pdbx_seq_one_letter_code
_entity_poly.pdbx_strand_id
1 'polypeptide(L)'
;MGRRTLLRGLTLAVAAALPLYGPAAVQAAPVTAAAVAVCGHTSEQPTLKQGSTGDATVEAQCELDLATKPSRYTPIAADGSFGSGTETRVKEFQRCAGLSADGVLGPQTWAALNSWAAQPHTCATQGTAGTAQATVCGHTDARPTLKKGAKSDEVKEVQCRLNLAMEPLHYPPLTIDGDFGGGTEDRVIELQHCANLSADGTVGPNTWAKLVDWSSRNAYCTPPHPAGHPIDGLDTAKYQHPGGAPIDWKAVRASGAEFATVKATRGMNVTDEYLATDLEGARAAGLAVAPYHFYTGTAADTGAAQADRFIAAVRATGYTGKRAGDLPPIFDLERMDDGSGRCPTYGTVNDAKAWLDRVENAFGRVPMIYTQKSFLDDCLGSTTAFARYPLQLADYRQSITQPPLPNGSTTWAMWQYTDAAIFPGVRAPATGDVFNGTQADLDRLANR
;
A
#
# COMPACT_ATOMS: atom_id res chain seq x y z
N MET A 1 -96.42 -55.23 4.98
CA MET A 1 -97.22 -54.16 5.59
C MET A 1 -96.27 -53.22 6.32
N GLY A 2 -96.20 -51.90 6.19
CA GLY A 2 -96.82 -50.90 5.34
C GLY A 2 -96.06 -49.57 5.56
N ARG A 3 -95.96 -48.78 4.47
CA ARG A 3 -95.57 -47.37 4.27
C ARG A 3 -94.97 -46.48 5.40
N ARG A 4 -93.85 -45.81 5.01
CA ARG A 4 -93.52 -44.34 4.98
C ARG A 4 -94.03 -43.42 6.12
N THR A 5 -93.16 -42.52 6.61
CA THR A 5 -93.14 -41.05 6.29
C THR A 5 -91.87 -40.37 6.83
N LEU A 6 -91.38 -39.38 6.08
CA LEU A 6 -90.19 -38.54 6.25
C LEU A 6 -90.30 -37.52 7.40
N LEU A 7 -89.17 -37.14 8.00
CA LEU A 7 -88.88 -35.75 8.34
C LEU A 7 -87.38 -35.46 8.21
N ARG A 8 -87.10 -34.39 7.46
CA ARG A 8 -85.77 -33.87 7.11
C ARG A 8 -85.06 -33.36 8.36
N GLY A 9 -83.88 -33.90 8.67
CA GLY A 9 -82.95 -33.34 9.64
C GLY A 9 -82.02 -32.33 8.96
N LEU A 10 -82.10 -31.07 9.37
CA LEU A 10 -81.10 -30.04 9.10
C LEU A 10 -79.94 -30.27 10.08
N THR A 11 -78.76 -30.64 9.59
CA THR A 11 -77.50 -30.56 10.35
C THR A 11 -76.63 -29.46 9.76
N LEU A 12 -76.41 -28.40 10.55
CA LEU A 12 -75.40 -27.38 10.29
C LEU A 12 -74.02 -28.05 10.31
N ALA A 13 -73.37 -28.13 9.16
CA ALA A 13 -71.95 -28.48 9.07
C ALA A 13 -71.13 -27.18 9.01
N VAL A 14 -70.34 -26.94 10.06
CA VAL A 14 -69.31 -25.91 10.08
C VAL A 14 -68.15 -26.39 9.21
N ALA A 15 -68.01 -25.80 8.02
CA ALA A 15 -66.81 -25.95 7.20
C ALA A 15 -65.85 -24.81 7.54
N ALA A 16 -64.79 -25.12 8.28
CA ALA A 16 -63.66 -24.23 8.45
C ALA A 16 -62.92 -24.12 7.12
N ALA A 17 -62.97 -22.95 6.49
CA ALA A 17 -62.16 -22.64 5.32
C ALA A 17 -60.70 -22.43 5.76
N LEU A 18 -59.81 -23.33 5.33
CA LEU A 18 -58.37 -23.14 5.38
C LEU A 18 -57.97 -22.06 4.36
N PRO A 19 -57.36 -20.93 4.75
CA PRO A 19 -56.78 -20.02 3.78
C PRO A 19 -55.49 -20.64 3.22
N LEU A 20 -55.45 -20.79 1.90
CA LEU A 20 -54.22 -21.05 1.15
C LEU A 20 -53.28 -19.85 1.35
N TYR A 21 -52.19 -20.03 2.10
CA TYR A 21 -51.09 -19.08 2.14
C TYR A 21 -50.36 -19.12 0.80
N GLY A 22 -50.63 -18.15 -0.06
CA GLY A 22 -49.71 -17.78 -1.14
C GLY A 22 -48.44 -17.17 -0.54
N PRO A 23 -47.30 -17.19 -1.26
CA PRO A 23 -46.08 -16.57 -0.78
C PRO A 23 -46.34 -15.06 -0.64
N ALA A 24 -46.36 -14.57 0.59
CA ALA A 24 -46.37 -13.14 0.86
C ALA A 24 -45.08 -12.58 0.26
N ALA A 25 -45.21 -11.72 -0.74
CA ALA A 25 -44.10 -10.91 -1.21
C ALA A 25 -43.65 -10.04 -0.02
N VAL A 26 -42.50 -10.37 0.54
CA VAL A 26 -41.79 -9.50 1.49
C VAL A 26 -41.36 -8.29 0.68
N GLN A 27 -42.12 -7.20 0.78
CA GLN A 27 -41.74 -5.93 0.19
C GLN A 27 -40.62 -5.37 1.06
N ALA A 28 -39.38 -5.44 0.57
CA ALA A 28 -38.24 -4.83 1.23
C ALA A 28 -38.50 -3.33 1.40
N ALA A 29 -38.40 -2.84 2.63
CA ALA A 29 -38.39 -1.41 2.89
C ALA A 29 -37.17 -0.78 2.17
N PRO A 30 -37.30 0.42 1.58
CA PRO A 30 -36.18 1.05 0.90
C PRO A 30 -35.13 1.41 1.95
N VAL A 31 -33.93 0.87 1.81
CA VAL A 31 -32.76 1.31 2.57
C VAL A 31 -32.34 2.65 1.97
N THR A 32 -32.79 3.76 2.56
CA THR A 32 -32.22 5.07 2.23
C THR A 32 -30.82 5.14 2.85
N ALA A 33 -29.78 4.95 2.03
CA ALA A 33 -28.44 5.36 2.41
C ALA A 33 -28.47 6.86 2.77
N ALA A 34 -27.91 7.23 3.91
CA ALA A 34 -27.79 8.64 4.28
C ALA A 34 -27.00 9.38 3.19
N ALA A 35 -27.49 10.54 2.76
CA ALA A 35 -26.78 11.38 1.80
C ALA A 35 -25.46 11.85 2.42
N VAL A 36 -24.34 11.54 1.78
CA VAL A 36 -22.99 11.95 2.17
C VAL A 36 -22.55 13.00 1.18
N ALA A 37 -22.02 14.13 1.65
CA ALA A 37 -21.35 15.12 0.82
C ALA A 37 -19.86 14.77 0.82
N VAL A 38 -19.37 14.10 -0.22
CA VAL A 38 -17.98 13.63 -0.27
C VAL A 38 -17.02 14.77 -0.62
N CYS A 39 -17.43 15.68 -1.50
CA CYS A 39 -16.68 16.88 -1.86
C CYS A 39 -17.06 18.10 -1.01
N GLY A 40 -18.16 18.02 -0.26
CA GLY A 40 -18.51 18.98 0.77
C GLY A 40 -19.23 20.24 0.27
N HIS A 41 -19.79 20.21 -0.94
CA HIS A 41 -20.59 21.32 -1.50
C HIS A 41 -22.06 21.26 -1.05
N THR A 42 -22.69 20.08 -1.01
CA THR A 42 -24.04 19.88 -0.44
C THR A 42 -24.34 18.40 -0.18
N SER A 43 -25.24 18.11 0.76
CA SER A 43 -25.81 16.76 0.98
C SER A 43 -27.13 16.55 0.24
N GLU A 44 -27.60 17.52 -0.54
CA GLU A 44 -28.80 17.35 -1.36
C GLU A 44 -28.51 16.51 -2.61
N GLN A 45 -29.29 15.46 -2.84
CA GLN A 45 -29.11 14.53 -3.97
C GLN A 45 -30.36 14.48 -4.88
N PRO A 46 -30.75 15.61 -5.52
CA PRO A 46 -31.87 15.65 -6.45
C PRO A 46 -31.55 14.86 -7.73
N THR A 47 -32.58 14.56 -8.54
CA THR A 47 -32.33 13.97 -9.86
C THR A 47 -31.66 15.00 -10.78
N LEU A 48 -30.44 14.73 -11.21
CA LEU A 48 -29.68 15.60 -12.12
C LEU A 48 -29.64 15.03 -13.54
N LYS A 49 -29.69 15.92 -14.53
CA LYS A 49 -29.59 15.60 -15.95
C LYS A 49 -29.10 16.82 -16.73
N GLN A 50 -28.93 16.69 -18.04
CA GLN A 50 -28.55 17.80 -18.91
C GLN A 50 -29.43 19.04 -18.66
N GLY A 51 -28.79 20.17 -18.37
CA GLY A 51 -29.44 21.44 -18.03
C GLY A 51 -29.68 21.68 -16.53
N SER A 52 -29.40 20.70 -15.66
CA SER A 52 -29.36 20.92 -14.21
C SER A 52 -28.23 21.89 -13.82
N THR A 53 -28.46 22.70 -12.79
CA THR A 53 -27.48 23.65 -12.27
C THR A 53 -27.47 23.72 -10.74
N GLY A 54 -26.41 24.26 -10.14
CA GLY A 54 -26.31 24.57 -8.70
C GLY A 54 -25.41 23.61 -7.91
N ASP A 55 -25.36 23.76 -6.58
CA ASP A 55 -24.37 23.09 -5.72
C ASP A 55 -24.42 21.56 -5.78
N ALA A 56 -25.61 20.96 -5.95
CA ALA A 56 -25.74 19.52 -6.17
C ALA A 56 -25.08 19.07 -7.48
N THR A 57 -25.04 19.94 -8.50
CA THR A 57 -24.34 19.66 -9.76
C THR A 57 -22.82 19.78 -9.59
N VAL A 58 -22.36 20.75 -8.80
CA VAL A 58 -20.93 20.88 -8.44
C VAL A 58 -20.46 19.63 -7.67
N GLU A 59 -21.25 19.19 -6.69
CA GLU A 59 -20.97 17.97 -5.91
C GLU A 59 -20.89 16.76 -6.84
N ALA A 60 -21.90 16.55 -7.69
CA ALA A 60 -21.90 15.45 -8.66
C ALA A 60 -20.69 15.45 -9.58
N GLN A 61 -20.29 16.60 -10.12
CA GLN A 61 -19.14 16.72 -11.02
C GLN A 61 -17.83 16.37 -10.30
N CYS A 62 -17.66 16.85 -9.07
CA CYS A 62 -16.51 16.53 -8.23
C CYS A 62 -16.46 15.04 -7.88
N GLU A 63 -17.58 14.48 -7.40
CA GLU A 63 -17.68 13.06 -7.05
C GLU A 63 -17.49 12.16 -8.27
N LEU A 64 -17.95 12.56 -9.45
CA LEU A 64 -17.67 11.86 -10.70
C LEU A 64 -16.17 11.85 -10.98
N ASP A 65 -15.46 12.96 -10.87
CA ASP A 65 -14.00 12.97 -11.07
C ASP A 65 -13.23 12.15 -10.02
N LEU A 66 -13.75 12.04 -8.79
CA LEU A 66 -13.22 11.11 -7.79
C LEU A 66 -13.52 9.64 -8.13
N ALA A 67 -14.75 9.34 -8.54
CA ALA A 67 -15.24 8.00 -8.85
C ALA A 67 -14.73 7.46 -10.20
N THR A 68 -14.42 8.34 -11.15
CA THR A 68 -13.94 8.02 -12.50
C THR A 68 -12.63 8.76 -12.74
N LYS A 69 -11.53 8.03 -12.54
CA LYS A 69 -10.18 8.61 -12.42
C LYS A 69 -9.77 9.50 -13.60
N PRO A 70 -9.11 10.65 -13.33
CA PRO A 70 -8.54 11.54 -14.36
C PRO A 70 -7.52 10.86 -15.31
N SER A 71 -6.91 9.76 -14.87
CA SER A 71 -5.98 8.98 -15.71
C SER A 71 -6.68 8.18 -16.83
N ARG A 72 -8.01 8.05 -16.79
CA ARG A 72 -8.82 7.37 -17.82
C ARG A 72 -9.81 8.30 -18.51
N TYR A 73 -10.20 9.41 -17.89
CA TYR A 73 -11.22 10.30 -18.40
C TYR A 73 -10.80 11.76 -18.25
N THR A 74 -11.03 12.57 -19.29
CA THR A 74 -10.73 14.01 -19.24
C THR A 74 -11.52 14.66 -18.11
N PRO A 75 -10.86 15.30 -17.12
CA PRO A 75 -11.53 15.94 -15.99
C PRO A 75 -12.67 16.85 -16.45
N ILE A 76 -13.77 16.83 -15.71
CA ILE A 76 -14.89 17.74 -15.97
C ILE A 76 -14.80 18.90 -14.98
N ALA A 77 -15.06 20.12 -15.45
CA ALA A 77 -15.11 21.26 -14.54
C ALA A 77 -16.28 21.07 -13.56
N ALA A 78 -16.03 21.20 -12.25
CA ALA A 78 -17.06 21.30 -11.24
C ALA A 78 -17.66 22.72 -11.23
N ASP A 79 -18.23 23.12 -12.37
CA ASP A 79 -18.75 24.46 -12.65
C ASP A 79 -20.23 24.63 -12.26
N GLY A 80 -20.84 23.58 -11.74
CA GLY A 80 -22.24 23.59 -11.33
C GLY A 80 -23.21 23.62 -12.50
N SER A 81 -22.76 23.31 -13.72
CA SER A 81 -23.57 23.25 -14.93
C SER A 81 -23.52 21.86 -15.56
N PHE A 82 -24.64 21.13 -15.53
CA PHE A 82 -24.71 19.78 -16.06
C PHE A 82 -24.82 19.83 -17.59
N GLY A 83 -23.68 19.95 -18.26
CA GLY A 83 -23.53 19.97 -19.72
C GLY A 83 -23.33 18.58 -20.34
N SER A 84 -23.04 18.55 -21.64
CA SER A 84 -22.79 17.31 -22.39
C SER A 84 -21.57 16.52 -21.89
N GLY A 85 -20.56 17.21 -21.35
CA GLY A 85 -19.40 16.56 -20.71
C GLY A 85 -19.78 15.80 -19.45
N THR A 86 -20.60 16.42 -18.58
CA THR A 86 -21.11 15.77 -17.35
C THR A 86 -22.04 14.60 -17.70
N GLU A 87 -22.93 14.75 -18.68
CA GLU A 87 -23.80 13.65 -19.13
C GLU A 87 -23.00 12.45 -19.68
N THR A 88 -21.98 12.73 -20.49
CA THR A 88 -21.07 11.69 -21.00
C THR A 88 -20.41 10.95 -19.83
N ARG A 89 -19.91 11.68 -18.83
CA ARG A 89 -19.27 11.07 -17.68
C ARG A 89 -20.22 10.26 -16.81
N VAL A 90 -21.46 10.72 -16.64
CA VAL A 90 -22.49 9.96 -15.91
C VAL A 90 -22.78 8.63 -16.62
N LYS A 91 -22.89 8.62 -17.95
CA LYS A 91 -23.09 7.37 -18.69
C LYS A 91 -21.90 6.42 -18.55
N GLU A 92 -20.68 6.95 -18.54
CA GLU A 92 -19.46 6.16 -18.31
C GLU A 92 -19.46 5.55 -16.91
N PHE A 93 -19.69 6.37 -15.88
CA PHE A 93 -19.82 5.92 -14.50
C PHE A 93 -20.93 4.86 -14.34
N GLN A 94 -22.11 5.08 -14.90
CA GLN A 94 -23.24 4.15 -14.82
C GLN A 94 -22.89 2.79 -15.43
N ARG A 95 -22.25 2.75 -16.61
CA ARG A 95 -21.77 1.48 -17.19
C ARG A 95 -20.80 0.77 -16.26
N CYS A 96 -19.90 1.54 -15.64
CA CYS A 96 -18.91 1.03 -14.71
C CYS A 96 -19.50 0.48 -13.42
N ALA A 97 -20.56 1.11 -12.90
CA ALA A 97 -21.29 0.68 -11.72
C ALA A 97 -22.33 -0.41 -12.00
N GLY A 98 -22.42 -0.92 -13.24
CA GLY A 98 -23.41 -1.93 -13.63
C GLY A 98 -24.86 -1.42 -13.66
N LEU A 99 -25.05 -0.10 -13.81
CA LEU A 99 -26.34 0.58 -13.87
C LEU A 99 -26.79 0.80 -15.32
N SER A 100 -28.05 1.16 -15.50
CA SER A 100 -28.56 1.67 -16.79
C SER A 100 -27.83 2.97 -17.16
N ALA A 101 -27.20 3.00 -18.33
CA ALA A 101 -26.39 4.12 -18.80
C ALA A 101 -27.22 5.22 -19.50
N ASP A 102 -28.22 5.75 -18.79
CA ASP A 102 -29.18 6.73 -19.29
C ASP A 102 -28.69 8.19 -19.20
N GLY A 103 -27.58 8.45 -18.50
CA GLY A 103 -27.01 9.79 -18.32
C GLY A 103 -27.71 10.64 -17.26
N VAL A 104 -28.58 10.04 -16.45
CA VAL A 104 -29.35 10.72 -15.40
C VAL A 104 -28.84 10.30 -14.03
N LEU A 105 -28.48 11.27 -13.20
CA LEU A 105 -28.06 11.06 -11.81
C LEU A 105 -29.31 10.98 -10.92
N GLY A 106 -29.93 9.79 -10.90
CA GLY A 106 -31.06 9.46 -10.02
C GLY A 106 -30.61 8.80 -8.70
N PRO A 107 -31.53 8.44 -7.79
CA PRO A 107 -31.20 7.92 -6.46
C PRO A 107 -30.25 6.71 -6.46
N GLN A 108 -30.37 5.80 -7.43
CA GLN A 108 -29.48 4.65 -7.56
C GLN A 108 -28.07 5.04 -8.02
N THR A 109 -27.97 6.01 -8.94
CA THR A 109 -26.69 6.52 -9.42
C THR A 109 -25.98 7.32 -8.32
N TRP A 110 -26.71 8.13 -7.54
CA TRP A 110 -26.18 8.82 -6.37
C TRP A 110 -25.65 7.86 -5.30
N ALA A 111 -26.42 6.85 -4.92
CA ALA A 111 -25.98 5.88 -3.92
C ALA A 111 -24.69 5.15 -4.35
N ALA A 112 -24.58 4.79 -5.64
CA ALA A 112 -23.35 4.24 -6.19
C ALA A 112 -22.22 5.27 -6.21
N LEU A 113 -22.49 6.51 -6.63
CA LEU A 113 -21.50 7.57 -6.77
C LEU A 113 -20.88 7.93 -5.43
N ASN A 114 -21.68 8.13 -4.38
CA ASN A 114 -21.21 8.41 -3.02
C ASN A 114 -20.27 7.30 -2.51
N SER A 115 -20.67 6.04 -2.72
CA SER A 115 -19.89 4.86 -2.32
C SER A 115 -18.55 4.81 -3.05
N TRP A 116 -18.56 5.10 -4.36
CA TRP A 116 -17.37 5.08 -5.20
C TRP A 116 -16.46 6.30 -4.98
N ALA A 117 -17.00 7.45 -4.61
CA ALA A 117 -16.22 8.64 -4.29
C ALA A 117 -15.57 8.54 -2.90
N ALA A 118 -16.26 7.95 -1.91
CA ALA A 118 -15.74 7.74 -0.55
C ALA A 118 -14.68 6.61 -0.48
N GLN A 119 -14.81 5.59 -1.35
CA GLN A 119 -13.83 4.53 -1.54
C GLN A 119 -13.68 4.31 -3.05
N PRO A 120 -12.64 4.85 -3.71
CA PRO A 120 -12.47 4.73 -5.17
C PRO A 120 -12.47 3.28 -5.66
N HIS A 121 -13.59 2.84 -6.22
CA HIS A 121 -13.73 1.55 -6.91
C HIS A 121 -13.34 1.70 -8.38
N THR A 122 -12.86 0.64 -9.02
CA THR A 122 -12.54 0.67 -10.45
C THR A 122 -13.49 -0.16 -11.28
N CYS A 123 -14.01 0.47 -12.34
CA CYS A 123 -14.73 -0.12 -13.45
C CYS A 123 -14.03 -1.40 -13.96
N ALA A 124 -14.58 -2.57 -13.65
CA ALA A 124 -14.26 -3.79 -14.38
C ALA A 124 -15.05 -3.77 -15.68
N THR A 125 -14.41 -3.47 -16.81
CA THR A 125 -15.06 -3.71 -18.10
C THR A 125 -15.29 -5.21 -18.21
N GLN A 126 -16.56 -5.63 -18.10
CA GLN A 126 -17.00 -6.94 -18.58
C GLN A 126 -16.73 -6.99 -20.09
N GLY A 127 -15.54 -7.48 -20.45
CA GLY A 127 -15.11 -7.74 -21.81
C GLY A 127 -14.30 -9.03 -21.82
N THR A 128 -14.58 -9.90 -22.76
CA THR A 128 -13.80 -11.13 -22.97
C THR A 128 -12.33 -10.80 -23.17
N ALA A 129 -11.45 -11.64 -22.60
CA ALA A 129 -10.02 -11.39 -22.39
C ALA A 129 -9.20 -10.94 -23.62
N GLY A 130 -9.72 -11.07 -24.84
CA GLY A 130 -9.02 -10.72 -26.09
C GLY A 130 -9.27 -9.31 -26.65
N THR A 131 -10.36 -8.62 -26.32
CA THR A 131 -10.68 -7.30 -26.91
C THR A 131 -10.51 -6.13 -25.93
N ALA A 132 -10.49 -6.41 -24.62
CA ALA A 132 -10.12 -5.41 -23.61
C ALA A 132 -8.60 -5.08 -23.62
N GLN A 133 -7.75 -5.97 -24.15
CA GLN A 133 -6.29 -5.83 -24.13
C GLN A 133 -5.73 -4.72 -25.04
N ALA A 134 -6.43 -4.39 -26.14
CA ALA A 134 -6.00 -3.43 -27.16
C ALA A 134 -6.46 -1.98 -26.91
N THR A 135 -7.48 -1.76 -26.08
CA THR A 135 -8.14 -0.42 -26.03
C THR A 135 -7.61 0.48 -24.90
N VAL A 136 -6.89 -0.06 -23.92
CA VAL A 136 -6.53 0.71 -22.72
C VAL A 136 -5.29 1.60 -22.94
N CYS A 137 -4.29 1.12 -23.68
CA CYS A 137 -3.09 1.88 -24.03
C CYS A 137 -2.86 1.95 -25.56
N GLY A 138 -3.36 0.98 -26.33
CA GLY A 138 -3.61 1.13 -27.77
C GLY A 138 -2.39 1.41 -28.65
N HIS A 139 -1.17 1.21 -28.16
CA HIS A 139 0.03 1.58 -28.92
C HIS A 139 0.55 0.44 -29.80
N THR A 140 0.49 -0.83 -29.37
CA THR A 140 1.04 -1.99 -30.12
C THR A 140 0.79 -3.33 -29.40
N ASP A 141 0.70 -4.43 -30.17
CA ASP A 141 0.67 -5.81 -29.65
C ASP A 141 2.06 -6.44 -29.54
N ALA A 142 3.11 -5.77 -30.04
CA ALA A 142 4.47 -6.25 -29.89
C ALA A 142 4.91 -6.19 -28.42
N ARG A 143 5.67 -7.20 -27.99
CA ARG A 143 6.23 -7.31 -26.63
C ARG A 143 7.74 -7.55 -26.68
N PRO A 144 8.53 -6.64 -27.31
CA PRO A 144 9.98 -6.79 -27.39
C PRO A 144 10.62 -6.57 -26.02
N THR A 145 11.85 -7.04 -25.84
CA THR A 145 12.64 -6.68 -24.66
C THR A 145 13.02 -5.20 -24.74
N LEU A 146 12.53 -4.39 -23.79
CA LEU A 146 12.83 -2.96 -23.70
C LEU A 146 13.66 -2.64 -22.47
N LYS A 147 14.53 -1.64 -22.57
CA LYS A 147 15.35 -1.12 -21.46
C LYS A 147 15.67 0.35 -21.72
N LYS A 148 16.32 0.99 -20.75
CA LYS A 148 16.72 2.40 -20.85
C LYS A 148 17.43 2.75 -22.16
N GLY A 149 17.02 3.87 -22.76
CA GLY A 149 17.47 4.35 -24.05
C GLY A 149 16.65 3.86 -25.25
N ALA A 150 15.73 2.89 -25.07
CA ALA A 150 14.79 2.49 -26.11
C ALA A 150 13.82 3.64 -26.44
N LYS A 151 13.48 3.77 -27.73
CA LYS A 151 12.49 4.75 -28.21
C LYS A 151 11.53 4.11 -29.20
N SER A 152 10.27 3.94 -28.83
CA SER A 152 9.26 3.33 -29.71
C SER A 152 7.83 3.50 -29.18
N ASP A 153 6.83 3.11 -29.96
CA ASP A 153 5.44 3.06 -29.51
C ASP A 153 5.22 1.94 -28.47
N GLU A 154 6.03 0.88 -28.46
CA GLU A 154 6.05 -0.11 -27.37
C GLU A 154 6.50 0.51 -26.04
N VAL A 155 7.38 1.53 -26.06
CA VAL A 155 7.72 2.26 -24.85
C VAL A 155 6.53 3.07 -24.33
N LYS A 156 5.75 3.68 -25.22
CA LYS A 156 4.48 4.35 -24.83
C LYS A 156 3.51 3.35 -24.21
N GLU A 157 3.44 2.14 -24.77
CA GLU A 157 2.65 1.03 -24.20
C GLU A 157 3.10 0.69 -22.78
N VAL A 158 4.41 0.56 -22.55
CA VAL A 158 4.96 0.33 -21.20
C VAL A 158 4.60 1.47 -20.26
N GLN A 159 4.87 2.72 -20.64
CA GLN A 159 4.61 3.91 -19.82
C GLN A 159 3.12 4.02 -19.44
N CYS A 160 2.23 3.82 -20.41
CA CYS A 160 0.79 3.79 -20.17
C CYS A 160 0.40 2.65 -19.22
N ARG A 161 0.87 1.42 -19.46
CA ARG A 161 0.53 0.28 -18.60
C ARG A 161 1.10 0.41 -17.19
N LEU A 162 2.29 0.98 -17.01
CA LEU A 162 2.87 1.28 -15.70
C LEU A 162 2.02 2.31 -14.95
N ASN A 163 1.55 3.37 -15.61
CA ASN A 163 0.64 4.35 -15.02
C ASN A 163 -0.71 3.75 -14.57
N LEU A 164 -1.09 2.60 -15.12
CA LEU A 164 -2.30 1.88 -14.75
C LEU A 164 -2.07 0.78 -13.71
N ALA A 165 -0.89 0.16 -13.71
CA ALA A 165 -0.51 -0.89 -12.77
C ALA A 165 -0.01 -0.35 -11.43
N MET A 166 0.30 0.96 -11.36
CA MET A 166 0.91 1.58 -10.19
C MET A 166 0.06 2.73 -9.67
N GLU A 167 0.01 2.87 -8.34
CA GLU A 167 -0.91 3.80 -7.71
C GLU A 167 -0.47 5.27 -7.91
N PRO A 168 -1.30 6.14 -8.52
CA PRO A 168 -0.88 7.49 -8.87
C PRO A 168 -0.49 8.39 -7.69
N LEU A 169 -1.01 8.15 -6.48
CA LEU A 169 -0.66 8.95 -5.30
C LEU A 169 0.79 8.74 -4.85
N HIS A 170 1.31 7.52 -4.98
CA HIS A 170 2.67 7.16 -4.59
C HIS A 170 3.64 7.19 -5.77
N TYR A 171 3.10 7.07 -6.98
CA TYR A 171 3.85 6.92 -8.19
C TYR A 171 3.36 7.92 -9.25
N PRO A 172 3.86 9.18 -9.24
CA PRO A 172 3.42 10.23 -10.17
C PRO A 172 3.42 9.72 -11.62
N PRO A 173 2.38 9.97 -12.43
CA PRO A 173 2.30 9.40 -13.76
C PRO A 173 3.53 9.71 -14.62
N LEU A 174 4.08 8.69 -15.27
CA LEU A 174 5.09 8.85 -16.31
C LEU A 174 4.50 9.64 -17.47
N THR A 175 5.33 10.48 -18.08
CA THR A 175 5.01 11.04 -19.39
C THR A 175 5.01 9.92 -20.42
N ILE A 176 3.98 9.84 -21.25
CA ILE A 176 3.86 8.86 -22.34
C ILE A 176 4.47 9.49 -23.60
N ASP A 177 5.80 9.54 -23.65
CA ASP A 177 6.56 10.15 -24.75
C ASP A 177 7.22 9.11 -25.67
N GLY A 178 7.24 7.84 -25.26
CA GLY A 178 7.92 6.78 -25.99
C GLY A 178 9.43 6.78 -25.79
N ASP A 179 9.97 7.52 -24.81
CA ASP A 179 11.37 7.50 -24.41
C ASP A 179 11.54 6.69 -23.11
N PHE A 180 12.31 5.61 -23.18
CA PHE A 180 12.60 4.79 -22.00
C PHE A 180 13.73 5.46 -21.21
N GLY A 181 13.39 6.56 -20.54
CA GLY A 181 14.30 7.31 -19.67
C GLY A 181 14.46 6.70 -18.27
N GLY A 182 15.14 7.42 -17.38
CA GLY A 182 15.36 7.00 -15.99
C GLY A 182 14.07 6.78 -15.22
N GLY A 183 13.08 7.69 -15.34
CA GLY A 183 11.80 7.51 -14.65
C GLY A 183 11.02 6.25 -15.11
N THR A 184 11.11 5.89 -16.40
CA THR A 184 10.50 4.65 -16.91
C THR A 184 11.23 3.42 -16.37
N GLU A 185 12.57 3.45 -16.30
CA GLU A 185 13.40 2.40 -15.70
C GLU A 185 13.08 2.18 -14.21
N ASP A 186 13.08 3.25 -13.42
CA ASP A 186 12.74 3.21 -11.99
C ASP A 186 11.35 2.59 -11.79
N ARG A 187 10.37 3.00 -12.61
CA ARG A 187 9.01 2.47 -12.53
C ARG A 187 8.91 0.99 -12.91
N VAL A 188 9.74 0.51 -13.84
CA VAL A 188 9.83 -0.92 -14.18
C VAL A 188 10.43 -1.72 -13.04
N ILE A 189 11.49 -1.21 -12.42
CA ILE A 189 12.12 -1.81 -11.23
C ILE A 189 11.06 -1.97 -10.12
N GLU A 190 10.32 -0.92 -9.80
CA GLU A 190 9.26 -0.93 -8.79
C GLU A 190 8.18 -1.99 -9.07
N LEU A 191 7.70 -2.06 -10.33
CA LEU A 191 6.77 -3.11 -10.73
C LEU A 191 7.37 -4.51 -10.54
N GLN A 192 8.64 -4.69 -10.92
CA GLN A 192 9.34 -5.97 -10.78
C GLN A 192 9.46 -6.38 -9.31
N HIS A 193 9.75 -5.44 -8.40
CA HIS A 193 9.77 -5.67 -6.95
C HIS A 193 8.42 -6.22 -6.46
N CYS A 194 7.30 -5.53 -6.73
CA CYS A 194 6.00 -6.03 -6.28
C CYS A 194 5.61 -7.34 -6.95
N ALA A 195 6.00 -7.53 -8.22
CA ALA A 195 5.68 -8.71 -8.99
C ALA A 195 6.57 -9.92 -8.66
N ASN A 196 7.53 -9.75 -7.73
CA ASN A 196 8.54 -10.74 -7.36
C ASN A 196 9.31 -11.25 -8.59
N LEU A 197 9.72 -10.32 -9.44
CA LEU A 197 10.60 -10.54 -10.59
C LEU A 197 12.02 -10.05 -10.25
N SER A 198 12.99 -10.43 -11.08
CA SER A 198 14.30 -9.76 -11.05
C SER A 198 14.11 -8.28 -11.36
N ALA A 199 14.46 -7.39 -10.43
CA ALA A 199 14.32 -5.95 -10.54
C ALA A 199 15.48 -5.34 -11.35
N ASP A 200 15.59 -5.74 -12.61
CA ASP A 200 16.69 -5.38 -13.52
C ASP A 200 16.39 -4.18 -14.42
N GLY A 201 15.23 -3.54 -14.25
CA GLY A 201 14.78 -2.39 -15.05
C GLY A 201 14.49 -2.71 -16.52
N THR A 202 14.52 -4.00 -16.88
CA THR A 202 14.29 -4.48 -18.25
C THR A 202 12.88 -5.05 -18.38
N VAL A 203 12.14 -4.55 -19.37
CA VAL A 203 10.83 -5.11 -19.72
C VAL A 203 11.02 -6.32 -20.63
N GLY A 204 11.32 -7.46 -20.01
CA GLY A 204 11.34 -8.77 -20.66
C GLY A 204 9.96 -9.46 -20.67
N PRO A 205 9.87 -10.72 -21.17
CA PRO A 205 8.60 -11.45 -21.28
C PRO A 205 7.81 -11.56 -19.97
N ASN A 206 8.50 -11.77 -18.83
CA ASN A 206 7.86 -11.86 -17.51
C ASN A 206 7.31 -10.51 -17.05
N THR A 207 8.08 -9.44 -17.24
CA THR A 207 7.64 -8.06 -16.93
C THR A 207 6.44 -7.68 -17.80
N TRP A 208 6.46 -8.00 -19.09
CA TRP A 208 5.33 -7.80 -20.00
C TRP A 208 4.07 -8.54 -19.56
N ALA A 209 4.19 -9.82 -19.19
CA ALA A 209 3.06 -10.61 -18.73
C ALA A 209 2.41 -9.97 -17.50
N LYS A 210 3.23 -9.52 -16.53
CA LYS A 210 2.76 -8.83 -15.32
C LYS A 210 2.15 -7.46 -15.63
N LEU A 211 2.80 -6.66 -16.47
CA LEU A 211 2.29 -5.38 -16.94
C LEU A 211 0.90 -5.53 -17.57
N VAL A 212 0.74 -6.47 -18.51
CA VAL A 212 -0.53 -6.71 -19.20
C VAL A 212 -1.60 -7.15 -18.21
N ASP A 213 -1.28 -8.14 -17.38
CA ASP A 213 -2.18 -8.69 -16.37
C ASP A 213 -2.64 -7.62 -15.36
N TRP A 214 -1.71 -6.88 -14.75
CA TRP A 214 -2.03 -5.91 -13.70
C TRP A 214 -2.70 -4.65 -14.24
N SER A 215 -2.23 -4.12 -15.37
CA SER A 215 -2.89 -2.99 -16.05
C SER A 215 -4.32 -3.33 -16.49
N SER A 216 -4.61 -4.61 -16.76
CA SER A 216 -5.96 -5.09 -17.11
C SER A 216 -6.89 -5.27 -15.91
N ARG A 217 -6.34 -5.52 -14.71
CA ARG A 217 -7.10 -5.78 -13.48
C ARG A 217 -7.22 -4.55 -12.56
N ASN A 218 -6.51 -3.47 -12.89
CA ASN A 218 -6.37 -2.27 -12.02
C ASN A 218 -5.98 -2.66 -10.58
N ALA A 219 -5.19 -3.72 -10.43
CA ALA A 219 -4.61 -4.15 -9.17
C ALA A 219 -3.32 -3.35 -8.96
N TYR A 220 -3.16 -2.73 -7.79
CA TYR A 220 -1.94 -2.03 -7.46
C TYR A 220 -0.84 -3.01 -7.09
N CYS A 221 0.38 -2.61 -7.45
CA CYS A 221 1.65 -3.13 -6.99
C CYS A 221 1.72 -3.02 -5.46
N THR A 222 1.05 -3.91 -4.72
CA THR A 222 1.17 -4.03 -3.26
C THR A 222 1.63 -5.46 -2.97
N PRO A 223 2.87 -5.64 -2.48
CA PRO A 223 3.37 -6.92 -2.01
C PRO A 223 2.39 -7.53 -0.99
N PRO A 224 2.08 -8.85 -1.07
CA PRO A 224 1.13 -9.46 -0.17
C PRO A 224 1.65 -9.41 1.27
N HIS A 225 0.83 -8.86 2.16
CA HIS A 225 1.12 -8.83 3.59
C HIS A 225 1.29 -10.26 4.16
N PRO A 226 2.34 -10.56 4.94
CA PRO A 226 2.56 -11.86 5.56
C PRO A 226 1.41 -12.34 6.44
N ALA A 227 0.82 -13.49 6.13
CA ALA A 227 -0.25 -14.06 6.95
C ALA A 227 0.25 -14.43 8.35
N GLY A 228 -0.56 -14.16 9.38
CA GLY A 228 -0.26 -14.54 10.77
C GLY A 228 0.55 -13.51 11.58
N HIS A 229 0.90 -12.36 10.98
CA HIS A 229 1.63 -11.29 11.65
C HIS A 229 0.79 -10.01 11.67
N PRO A 230 -0.02 -9.76 12.71
CA PRO A 230 -1.01 -8.67 12.70
C PRO A 230 -0.46 -7.29 13.05
N ILE A 231 0.85 -7.18 13.29
CA ILE A 231 1.49 -5.96 13.77
C ILE A 231 2.39 -5.42 12.66
N ASP A 232 1.89 -4.39 11.98
CA ASP A 232 2.53 -3.73 10.85
C ASP A 232 3.51 -2.64 11.29
N GLY A 233 4.51 -2.42 10.46
CA GLY A 233 5.39 -1.27 10.54
C GLY A 233 6.07 -0.98 9.22
N LEU A 234 6.92 0.03 9.26
CA LEU A 234 7.70 0.50 8.12
C LEU A 234 9.04 1.04 8.61
N ASP A 235 10.00 1.15 7.69
CA ASP A 235 11.16 1.99 7.86
C ASP A 235 11.23 3.11 6.83
N THR A 236 11.88 4.20 7.26
CA THR A 236 11.91 5.46 6.54
C THR A 236 13.31 6.06 6.55
N ALA A 237 13.60 6.78 5.48
CA ALA A 237 14.77 7.64 5.32
C ALA A 237 14.34 8.87 4.52
N LYS A 238 15.30 9.74 4.19
CA LYS A 238 15.07 10.87 3.27
C LYS A 238 14.36 10.52 1.94
N TYR A 239 14.40 9.26 1.50
CA TYR A 239 13.80 8.82 0.25
C TYR A 239 12.27 8.81 0.29
N GLN A 240 11.67 8.71 1.48
CA GLN A 240 10.22 8.81 1.67
C GLN A 240 9.69 10.26 1.63
N HIS A 241 10.57 11.23 1.36
CA HIS A 241 10.24 12.66 1.22
C HIS A 241 10.51 13.16 -0.22
N PRO A 242 9.82 12.64 -1.25
CA PRO A 242 10.01 13.12 -2.61
C PRO A 242 9.72 14.61 -2.70
N GLY A 243 10.68 15.39 -3.22
CA GLY A 243 10.60 16.85 -3.26
C GLY A 243 10.55 17.54 -1.89
N GLY A 244 10.98 16.84 -0.83
CA GLY A 244 10.92 17.33 0.55
C GLY A 244 9.54 17.27 1.19
N ALA A 245 8.60 16.52 0.62
CA ALA A 245 7.25 16.39 1.16
C ALA A 245 7.28 15.73 2.56
N PRO A 246 6.51 16.24 3.54
CA PRO A 246 6.44 15.63 4.86
C PRO A 246 5.63 14.32 4.84
N ILE A 247 5.93 13.43 5.79
CA ILE A 247 5.12 12.25 6.08
C ILE A 247 3.97 12.63 7.02
N ASP A 248 2.74 12.26 6.66
CA ASP A 248 1.59 12.35 7.57
C ASP A 248 1.55 11.12 8.49
N TRP A 249 2.30 11.20 9.59
CA TRP A 249 2.40 10.12 10.57
C TRP A 249 1.07 9.74 11.22
N LYS A 250 0.07 10.64 11.25
CA LYS A 250 -1.27 10.31 11.76
C LYS A 250 -2.03 9.43 10.78
N ALA A 251 -1.91 9.70 9.48
CA ALA A 251 -2.45 8.82 8.44
C ALA A 251 -1.75 7.46 8.46
N VAL A 252 -0.43 7.42 8.69
CA VAL A 252 0.33 6.16 8.85
C VAL A 252 -0.19 5.38 10.05
N ARG A 253 -0.38 6.00 11.22
CA ARG A 253 -0.98 5.32 12.39
C ARG A 253 -2.38 4.80 12.08
N ALA A 254 -3.20 5.62 11.40
CA ALA A 254 -4.59 5.29 11.08
C ALA A 254 -4.70 4.15 10.05
N SER A 255 -3.65 3.86 9.29
CA SER A 255 -3.61 2.71 8.38
C SER A 255 -3.42 1.37 9.10
N GLY A 256 -3.11 1.39 10.40
CA GLY A 256 -2.87 0.19 11.20
C GLY A 256 -1.40 -0.05 11.57
N ALA A 257 -0.46 0.80 11.09
CA ALA A 257 0.94 0.68 11.49
C ALA A 257 1.12 0.94 13.00
N GLU A 258 1.92 0.10 13.65
CA GLU A 258 2.17 0.13 15.10
C GLU A 258 3.61 0.54 15.42
N PHE A 259 4.55 0.38 14.49
CA PHE A 259 5.94 0.83 14.67
C PHE A 259 6.52 1.46 13.40
N ALA A 260 7.52 2.31 13.60
CA ALA A 260 8.33 2.89 12.53
C ALA A 260 9.81 2.89 12.90
N THR A 261 10.68 2.52 11.97
CA THR A 261 12.12 2.73 12.12
C THR A 261 12.58 3.88 11.23
N VAL A 262 13.49 4.72 11.73
CA VAL A 262 13.85 5.99 11.08
C VAL A 262 15.35 6.05 10.92
N LYS A 263 15.82 6.29 9.69
CA LYS A 263 17.26 6.42 9.44
C LYS A 263 17.81 7.56 10.26
N ALA A 264 18.87 7.29 11.01
CA ALA A 264 19.56 8.33 11.77
C ALA A 264 20.87 8.72 11.09
N THR A 265 21.72 7.74 10.82
CA THR A 265 23.05 8.01 10.28
C THR A 265 23.49 6.93 9.29
N ARG A 266 24.36 7.33 8.36
CA ARG A 266 25.12 6.44 7.48
C ARG A 266 26.60 6.75 7.58
N GLY A 267 27.41 5.73 7.87
CA GLY A 267 28.85 5.88 7.95
C GLY A 267 29.31 6.99 8.90
N MET A 268 30.44 7.60 8.57
CA MET A 268 31.04 8.68 9.37
C MET A 268 30.53 10.09 9.03
N ASN A 269 29.72 10.26 7.98
CA ASN A 269 29.51 11.59 7.39
C ASN A 269 28.05 11.98 7.12
N VAL A 270 27.09 11.04 7.13
CA VAL A 270 25.70 11.33 6.75
C VAL A 270 24.77 11.21 7.94
N THR A 271 24.11 12.30 8.34
CA THR A 271 22.95 12.28 9.24
C THR A 271 21.74 12.45 8.35
N ASP A 272 20.73 11.61 8.52
CA ASP A 272 19.49 11.77 7.76
C ASP A 272 18.83 13.10 8.14
N GLU A 273 18.43 13.87 7.14
CA GLU A 273 17.90 15.22 7.34
C GLU A 273 16.49 15.21 7.97
N TYR A 274 15.77 14.08 7.89
CA TYR A 274 14.44 13.90 8.48
C TYR A 274 14.44 13.16 9.82
N LEU A 275 15.61 12.71 10.31
CA LEU A 275 15.73 11.98 11.58
C LEU A 275 14.94 12.66 12.72
N ALA A 276 15.13 13.97 12.92
CA ALA A 276 14.49 14.66 14.03
C ALA A 276 12.97 14.76 13.84
N THR A 277 12.52 15.13 12.65
CA THR A 277 11.09 15.36 12.35
C THR A 277 10.30 14.06 12.34
N ASP A 278 10.84 12.99 11.76
CA ASP A 278 10.12 11.73 11.62
C ASP A 278 10.09 10.95 12.92
N LEU A 279 11.21 10.91 13.66
CA LEU A 279 11.25 10.22 14.94
C LEU A 279 10.34 10.89 15.97
N GLU A 280 10.20 12.21 15.93
CA GLU A 280 9.22 12.93 16.75
C GLU A 280 7.79 12.73 16.22
N GLY A 281 7.58 12.88 14.91
CA GLY A 281 6.28 12.79 14.27
C GLY A 281 5.62 11.42 14.42
N ALA A 282 6.35 10.34 14.12
CA ALA A 282 5.89 8.96 14.29
C ALA A 282 5.53 8.67 15.75
N ARG A 283 6.38 9.12 16.69
CA ARG A 283 6.12 8.94 18.12
C ARG A 283 4.90 9.73 18.57
N ALA A 284 4.75 10.98 18.13
CA ALA A 284 3.60 11.81 18.47
C ALA A 284 2.28 11.25 17.90
N ALA A 285 2.34 10.53 16.78
CA ALA A 285 1.22 9.77 16.23
C ALA A 285 0.94 8.46 16.99
N GLY A 286 1.79 8.06 17.94
CA GLY A 286 1.61 6.89 18.80
C GLY A 286 2.23 5.61 18.27
N LEU A 287 3.14 5.67 17.31
CA LEU A 287 3.94 4.53 16.87
C LEU A 287 5.09 4.26 17.85
N ALA A 288 5.46 2.99 18.02
CA ALA A 288 6.75 2.63 18.59
C ALA A 288 7.87 2.97 17.60
N VAL A 289 8.98 3.57 18.06
CA VAL A 289 10.00 4.13 17.16
C VAL A 289 11.41 3.64 17.46
N ALA A 290 12.19 3.34 16.41
CA ALA A 290 13.62 3.04 16.51
C ALA A 290 14.43 3.88 15.52
N PRO A 291 15.51 4.56 15.94
CA PRO A 291 16.49 5.09 15.01
C PRO A 291 17.43 3.97 14.53
N TYR A 292 17.82 3.99 13.26
CA TYR A 292 18.77 3.02 12.71
C TYR A 292 20.04 3.66 12.11
N HIS A 293 21.12 2.89 12.08
CA HIS A 293 22.41 3.28 11.50
C HIS A 293 22.81 2.36 10.36
N PHE A 294 22.93 2.89 9.14
CA PHE A 294 23.49 2.18 8.00
C PHE A 294 25.01 2.13 8.12
N TYR A 295 25.56 0.94 8.36
CA TYR A 295 27.00 0.76 8.47
C TYR A 295 27.69 0.91 7.11
N THR A 296 28.79 1.66 7.07
CA THR A 296 29.65 1.69 5.87
C THR A 296 31.02 1.11 6.18
N GLY A 297 31.38 0.01 5.53
CA GLY A 297 32.69 -0.62 5.66
C GLY A 297 33.79 -0.01 4.80
N THR A 298 33.89 1.32 4.78
CA THR A 298 34.81 2.05 3.88
C THR A 298 36.23 2.19 4.44
N ALA A 299 36.43 1.93 5.73
CA ALA A 299 37.74 1.91 6.39
C ALA A 299 37.73 0.94 7.58
N ALA A 300 38.91 0.37 7.90
CA ALA A 300 39.12 -0.56 9.02
C ALA A 300 38.81 0.09 10.38
N ASP A 301 38.35 -0.73 11.33
CA ASP A 301 38.20 -0.39 12.75
C ASP A 301 37.31 0.84 13.01
N THR A 302 36.33 1.08 12.15
CA THR A 302 35.43 2.24 12.26
C THR A 302 34.14 1.97 13.02
N GLY A 303 33.86 0.74 13.44
CA GLY A 303 32.62 0.38 14.14
C GLY A 303 32.31 1.25 15.35
N ALA A 304 33.28 1.43 16.25
CA ALA A 304 33.12 2.27 17.44
C ALA A 304 32.92 3.76 17.10
N ALA A 305 33.65 4.28 16.12
CA ALA A 305 33.53 5.68 15.69
C ALA A 305 32.17 5.96 15.03
N GLN A 306 31.66 5.02 14.24
CA GLN A 306 30.32 5.10 13.65
C GLN A 306 29.24 5.03 14.73
N ALA A 307 29.42 4.21 15.78
CA ALA A 307 28.53 4.19 16.93
C ALA A 307 28.50 5.51 17.69
N ASP A 308 29.67 6.11 17.99
CA ASP A 308 29.74 7.40 18.68
C ASP A 308 28.98 8.49 17.92
N ARG A 309 29.10 8.49 16.59
CA ARG A 309 28.38 9.39 15.70
C ARG A 309 26.87 9.16 15.72
N PHE A 310 26.44 7.89 15.61
CA PHE A 310 25.03 7.53 15.73
C PHE A 310 24.44 7.96 17.07
N ILE A 311 25.12 7.66 18.17
CA ILE A 311 24.72 8.03 19.53
C ILE A 311 24.55 9.55 19.64
N ALA A 312 25.50 10.34 19.12
CA ALA A 312 25.43 11.80 19.16
C ALA A 312 24.21 12.33 18.37
N ALA A 313 23.99 11.86 17.15
CA ALA A 313 22.86 12.28 16.31
C ALA A 313 21.52 11.91 16.94
N VAL A 314 21.40 10.69 17.46
CA VAL A 314 20.17 10.18 18.07
C VAL A 314 19.86 10.88 19.40
N ARG A 315 20.86 11.14 20.26
CA ARG A 315 20.63 11.88 21.51
C ARG A 315 20.19 13.32 21.27
N ALA A 316 20.62 13.93 20.16
CA ALA A 316 20.21 15.29 19.80
C ALA A 316 18.70 15.41 19.52
N THR A 317 18.00 14.31 19.20
CA THR A 317 16.54 14.29 19.03
C THR A 317 15.78 14.08 20.35
N GLY A 318 16.50 13.91 21.47
CA GLY A 318 15.91 13.52 22.76
C GLY A 318 15.54 12.04 22.86
N TYR A 319 15.96 11.21 21.90
CA TYR A 319 15.79 9.75 22.00
C TYR A 319 16.61 9.17 23.15
N THR A 320 15.98 8.35 23.98
CA THR A 320 16.63 7.77 25.17
C THR A 320 16.75 6.25 25.12
N GLY A 321 15.94 5.59 24.27
CA GLY A 321 15.82 4.12 24.25
C GLY A 321 15.05 3.54 25.44
N LYS A 322 14.60 4.39 26.37
CA LYS A 322 13.96 4.02 27.64
C LYS A 322 12.60 4.68 27.85
N ARG A 323 12.24 5.67 27.03
CA ARG A 323 10.90 6.23 27.07
C ARG A 323 9.92 5.19 26.54
N ALA A 324 8.70 5.20 27.06
CA ALA A 324 7.66 4.34 26.51
C ALA A 324 7.48 4.57 24.99
N GLY A 325 7.49 3.48 24.23
CA GLY A 325 7.47 3.54 22.75
C GLY A 325 8.84 3.71 22.08
N ASP A 326 9.95 3.84 22.82
CA ASP A 326 11.30 3.80 22.23
C ASP A 326 11.76 2.33 22.11
N LEU A 327 11.86 1.82 20.88
CA LEU A 327 12.41 0.49 20.58
C LEU A 327 13.94 0.44 20.79
N PRO A 328 14.61 -0.72 20.74
CA PRO A 328 16.06 -0.74 20.67
C PRO A 328 16.57 0.02 19.42
N PRO A 329 17.69 0.77 19.52
CA PRO A 329 18.37 1.28 18.34
C PRO A 329 18.78 0.13 17.41
N ILE A 330 18.70 0.35 16.09
CA ILE A 330 18.94 -0.68 15.09
C ILE A 330 20.29 -0.47 14.40
N PHE A 331 21.07 -1.54 14.31
CA PHE A 331 22.29 -1.60 13.51
C PHE A 331 21.99 -2.25 12.16
N ASP A 332 22.04 -1.45 11.10
CA ASP A 332 21.81 -1.92 9.74
C ASP A 332 23.13 -2.43 9.15
N LEU A 333 23.19 -3.76 9.01
CA LEU A 333 24.32 -4.54 8.50
C LEU A 333 23.92 -5.23 7.19
N GLU A 334 24.28 -4.60 6.08
CA GLU A 334 23.97 -5.12 4.75
C GLU A 334 25.12 -4.90 3.73
N ARG A 335 24.86 -5.36 2.51
CA ARG A 335 25.76 -5.17 1.35
C ARG A 335 25.88 -3.68 1.03
N MET A 336 26.95 -3.29 0.34
CA MET A 336 27.13 -1.88 -0.03
C MET A 336 26.04 -1.43 -1.01
N ASP A 337 25.40 -0.29 -0.70
CA ASP A 337 24.38 0.40 -1.51
C ASP A 337 25.00 1.32 -2.60
N ASP A 338 26.26 1.06 -2.98
CA ASP A 338 26.99 1.81 -4.02
C ASP A 338 26.69 1.29 -5.45
N GLY A 339 25.63 0.49 -5.60
CA GLY A 339 25.24 -0.17 -6.85
C GLY A 339 26.04 -1.45 -7.17
N SER A 340 27.08 -1.77 -6.40
CA SER A 340 27.85 -3.01 -6.61
C SER A 340 27.27 -4.23 -5.91
N GLY A 341 26.46 -4.05 -4.85
CA GLY A 341 25.94 -5.14 -4.02
C GLY A 341 27.03 -5.98 -3.35
N ARG A 342 28.27 -5.46 -3.29
CA ARG A 342 29.42 -6.19 -2.75
C ARG A 342 29.37 -6.27 -1.24
N CYS A 343 30.08 -7.26 -0.70
CA CYS A 343 30.40 -7.27 0.72
C CYS A 343 31.26 -6.04 1.07
N PRO A 344 31.00 -5.38 2.21
CA PRO A 344 31.86 -4.34 2.73
C PRO A 344 33.32 -4.84 2.85
N THR A 345 34.29 -4.04 2.38
CA THR A 345 35.73 -4.42 2.44
C THR A 345 36.24 -4.44 3.88
N TYR A 346 35.75 -3.50 4.68
CA TYR A 346 35.89 -3.45 6.14
C TYR A 346 34.49 -3.63 6.74
N GLY A 347 34.33 -3.82 8.06
CA GLY A 347 33.03 -4.26 8.60
C GLY A 347 33.02 -5.73 8.95
N THR A 348 34.07 -6.16 9.63
CA THR A 348 34.18 -7.51 10.15
C THR A 348 33.18 -7.74 11.29
N VAL A 349 33.06 -8.99 11.75
CA VAL A 349 32.34 -9.31 13.00
C VAL A 349 32.84 -8.46 14.17
N ASN A 350 34.13 -8.11 14.23
CA ASN A 350 34.69 -7.28 15.30
C ASN A 350 34.24 -5.82 15.20
N ASP A 351 34.20 -5.24 14.00
CA ASP A 351 33.67 -3.89 13.79
C ASP A 351 32.22 -3.80 14.23
N ALA A 352 31.42 -4.78 13.80
CA ALA A 352 30.02 -4.88 14.15
C ALA A 352 29.82 -4.99 15.67
N LYS A 353 30.61 -5.84 16.34
CA LYS A 353 30.59 -5.95 17.80
C LYS A 353 30.99 -4.64 18.49
N ALA A 354 32.02 -3.95 17.99
CA ALA A 354 32.42 -2.66 18.55
C ALA A 354 31.31 -1.62 18.47
N TRP A 355 30.55 -1.59 17.37
CA TRP A 355 29.37 -0.74 17.26
C TRP A 355 28.28 -1.13 18.28
N LEU A 356 27.91 -2.42 18.30
CA LEU A 356 26.85 -2.96 19.16
C LEU A 356 27.15 -2.73 20.64
N ASP A 357 28.37 -3.05 21.10
CA ASP A 357 28.79 -2.86 22.48
C ASP A 357 28.74 -1.37 22.87
N ARG A 358 29.13 -0.47 21.96
CA ARG A 358 29.14 0.97 22.23
C ARG A 358 27.73 1.53 22.35
N VAL A 359 26.81 1.11 21.47
CA VAL A 359 25.41 1.54 21.50
C VAL A 359 24.65 0.93 22.68
N GLU A 360 24.88 -0.35 23.00
CA GLU A 360 24.30 -0.99 24.18
C GLU A 360 24.68 -0.24 25.46
N ASN A 361 25.97 0.10 25.61
CA ASN A 361 26.45 0.88 26.75
C ASN A 361 25.85 2.29 26.81
N ALA A 362 25.62 2.93 25.65
CA ALA A 362 25.13 4.30 25.59
C ALA A 362 23.63 4.44 25.90
N PHE A 363 22.82 3.45 25.51
CA PHE A 363 21.37 3.46 25.71
C PHE A 363 20.91 2.53 26.84
N GLY A 364 21.78 1.64 27.33
CA GLY A 364 21.44 0.62 28.33
C GLY A 364 20.41 -0.38 27.81
N ARG A 365 20.43 -0.64 26.51
CA ARG A 365 19.46 -1.44 25.75
C ARG A 365 20.23 -2.32 24.78
N VAL A 366 19.95 -3.61 24.75
CA VAL A 366 20.50 -4.51 23.72
C VAL A 366 20.01 -4.03 22.35
N PRO A 367 20.89 -3.56 21.44
CA PRO A 367 20.50 -3.07 20.12
C PRO A 367 19.91 -4.19 19.27
N MET A 368 19.08 -3.84 18.30
CA MET A 368 18.61 -4.77 17.28
C MET A 368 19.56 -4.75 16.08
N ILE A 369 19.67 -5.86 15.36
CA ILE A 369 20.41 -5.91 14.09
C ILE A 369 19.41 -6.06 12.95
N TYR A 370 19.46 -5.12 12.01
CA TYR A 370 18.86 -5.31 10.70
C TYR A 370 19.86 -5.99 9.77
N THR A 371 19.45 -7.04 9.05
CA THR A 371 20.31 -7.72 8.07
C THR A 371 19.54 -8.69 7.16
N GLN A 372 20.23 -9.22 6.14
CA GLN A 372 19.79 -10.38 5.36
C GLN A 372 20.58 -11.62 5.79
N LYS A 373 19.95 -12.80 5.87
CA LYS A 373 20.68 -14.05 6.18
C LYS A 373 21.81 -14.31 5.18
N SER A 374 21.54 -14.08 3.89
CA SER A 374 22.53 -14.22 2.82
C SER A 374 23.76 -13.32 3.03
N PHE A 375 23.56 -12.08 3.49
CA PHE A 375 24.67 -11.20 3.83
C PHE A 375 25.55 -11.78 4.95
N LEU A 376 24.95 -12.28 6.03
CA LEU A 376 25.72 -12.89 7.12
C LEU A 376 26.49 -14.13 6.66
N ASP A 377 25.88 -14.95 5.80
CA ASP A 377 26.53 -16.13 5.22
C ASP A 377 27.70 -15.74 4.32
N ASP A 378 27.44 -14.89 3.33
CA ASP A 378 28.37 -14.56 2.26
C ASP A 378 29.49 -13.61 2.72
N CYS A 379 29.15 -12.62 3.54
CA CYS A 379 30.04 -11.52 3.89
C CYS A 379 30.69 -11.67 5.27
N LEU A 380 30.03 -12.38 6.21
CA LEU A 380 30.51 -12.55 7.59
C LEU A 380 30.76 -14.01 7.97
N GLY A 381 30.88 -14.89 6.99
CA GLY A 381 31.32 -16.28 7.18
C GLY A 381 30.35 -17.10 8.03
N SER A 382 29.04 -16.87 7.89
CA SER A 382 27.98 -17.57 8.63
C SER A 382 28.17 -17.53 10.15
N THR A 383 28.67 -16.39 10.65
CA THR A 383 28.98 -16.15 12.07
C THR A 383 27.78 -16.42 12.99
N THR A 384 28.07 -16.91 14.20
CA THR A 384 27.09 -17.05 15.30
C THR A 384 27.19 -15.89 16.31
N ALA A 385 28.08 -14.92 16.08
CA ALA A 385 28.39 -13.86 17.05
C ALA A 385 27.19 -12.96 17.38
N PHE A 386 26.15 -12.98 16.56
CA PHE A 386 24.97 -12.13 16.69
C PHE A 386 23.74 -12.81 17.29
N ALA A 387 23.85 -14.10 17.67
CA ALA A 387 22.74 -14.91 18.15
C ALA A 387 21.94 -14.35 19.34
N ARG A 388 22.53 -13.42 20.13
CA ARG A 388 21.88 -12.81 21.29
C ARG A 388 21.04 -11.57 20.97
N TYR A 389 21.23 -10.95 19.81
CA TYR A 389 20.58 -9.70 19.47
C TYR A 389 19.21 -9.96 18.83
N PRO A 390 18.19 -9.15 19.11
CA PRO A 390 16.96 -9.13 18.32
C PRO A 390 17.31 -8.85 16.85
N LEU A 391 16.56 -9.47 15.93
CA LEU A 391 16.81 -9.36 14.49
C LEU A 391 15.62 -8.72 13.78
N GLN A 392 15.88 -7.70 12.96
CA GLN A 392 15.03 -7.31 11.86
C GLN A 392 15.60 -7.97 10.60
N LEU A 393 14.90 -8.96 10.04
CA LEU A 393 15.39 -9.70 8.89
C LEU A 393 14.73 -9.20 7.62
N ALA A 394 15.54 -8.89 6.60
CA ALA A 394 15.05 -8.61 5.26
C ALA A 394 15.03 -9.88 4.42
N ASP A 395 13.85 -10.22 3.87
CA ASP A 395 13.68 -11.28 2.87
C ASP A 395 12.37 -11.06 2.11
N TYR A 396 12.47 -10.68 0.84
CA TYR A 396 11.30 -10.25 0.06
C TYR A 396 10.65 -11.37 -0.76
N ARG A 397 11.06 -12.62 -0.55
CA ARG A 397 10.51 -13.75 -1.30
C ARG A 397 9.05 -13.97 -0.91
N GLN A 398 8.14 -13.90 -1.86
CA GLN A 398 6.71 -14.16 -1.60
C GLN A 398 6.40 -15.65 -1.33
N SER A 399 7.36 -16.55 -1.52
CA SER A 399 7.19 -17.99 -1.29
C SER A 399 7.42 -18.44 0.14
N ILE A 400 7.87 -17.54 1.02
CA ILE A 400 8.15 -17.85 2.42
C ILE A 400 7.03 -17.31 3.33
N THR A 401 6.77 -18.04 4.41
CA THR A 401 5.84 -17.60 5.47
C THR A 401 6.56 -17.02 6.68
N GLN A 402 7.89 -17.11 6.71
CA GLN A 402 8.77 -16.52 7.72
C GLN A 402 10.20 -16.45 7.17
N PRO A 403 11.02 -15.47 7.58
CA PRO A 403 12.40 -15.35 7.13
C PRO A 403 13.28 -16.48 7.70
N PRO A 404 14.28 -16.95 6.94
CA PRO A 404 15.21 -17.95 7.44
C PRO A 404 16.13 -17.35 8.51
N LEU A 405 16.28 -18.06 9.63
CA LEU A 405 17.10 -17.60 10.75
C LEU A 405 18.61 -17.69 10.44
N PRO A 406 19.40 -16.66 10.80
CA PRO A 406 20.86 -16.75 10.83
C PRO A 406 21.37 -17.79 11.83
N ASN A 407 22.60 -18.26 11.62
CA ASN A 407 23.21 -19.28 12.46
C ASN A 407 23.25 -18.86 13.95
N GLY A 408 22.87 -19.79 14.83
CA GLY A 408 22.81 -19.57 16.28
C GLY A 408 21.57 -18.80 16.76
N SER A 409 20.84 -18.15 15.87
CA SER A 409 19.61 -17.43 16.24
C SER A 409 18.44 -18.40 16.35
N THR A 410 17.59 -18.19 17.35
CA THR A 410 16.40 -19.03 17.60
C THR A 410 15.09 -18.36 17.23
N THR A 411 15.10 -17.05 17.00
CA THR A 411 13.94 -16.25 16.62
C THR A 411 14.36 -14.97 15.88
N TRP A 412 13.39 -14.26 15.34
CA TRP A 412 13.49 -12.92 14.76
C TRP A 412 12.44 -12.02 15.42
N ALA A 413 12.67 -10.71 15.43
CA ALA A 413 11.78 -9.72 16.04
C ALA A 413 10.90 -9.04 14.99
N MET A 414 11.50 -8.62 13.88
CA MET A 414 10.82 -7.95 12.76
C MET A 414 11.21 -8.61 11.44
N TRP A 415 10.31 -8.60 10.47
CA TRP A 415 10.54 -9.09 9.12
C TRP A 415 10.18 -7.99 8.13
N GLN A 416 11.19 -7.44 7.48
CA GLN A 416 11.03 -6.56 6.33
C GLN A 416 10.76 -7.46 5.11
N TYR A 417 9.49 -7.53 4.73
CA TYR A 417 9.01 -8.47 3.71
C TYR A 417 8.91 -7.81 2.32
N THR A 418 9.06 -6.49 2.26
CA THR A 418 9.13 -5.77 1.00
C THR A 418 9.75 -4.38 1.17
N ASP A 419 10.28 -3.84 0.07
CA ASP A 419 10.70 -2.46 -0.15
C ASP A 419 9.66 -1.61 -0.90
N ALA A 420 8.51 -2.18 -1.25
CA ALA A 420 7.49 -1.55 -2.08
C ALA A 420 6.12 -1.45 -1.38
N ALA A 421 6.13 -1.31 -0.04
CA ALA A 421 4.91 -1.10 0.72
C ALA A 421 4.39 0.33 0.56
N ILE A 422 3.08 0.45 0.65
CA ILE A 422 2.35 1.69 0.43
C ILE A 422 1.55 2.01 1.68
N PHE A 423 1.86 3.13 2.32
CA PHE A 423 1.20 3.59 3.54
C PHE A 423 0.50 4.92 3.30
N PRO A 424 -0.80 5.05 3.64
CA PRO A 424 -1.46 6.34 3.73
C PRO A 424 -0.61 7.34 4.52
N GLY A 425 -0.30 8.49 3.91
CA GLY A 425 0.52 9.53 4.51
C GLY A 425 1.99 9.56 4.08
N VAL A 426 2.48 8.52 3.38
CA VAL A 426 3.82 8.50 2.76
C VAL A 426 3.66 8.73 1.27
N ARG A 427 4.49 9.57 0.64
CA ARG A 427 4.34 9.92 -0.79
C ARG A 427 5.23 9.13 -1.74
N ALA A 428 5.94 8.15 -1.20
CA ALA A 428 6.79 7.23 -1.92
C ALA A 428 6.63 5.85 -1.28
N PRO A 429 7.01 4.77 -1.98
CA PRO A 429 7.08 3.45 -1.38
C PRO A 429 8.00 3.48 -0.15
N ALA A 430 7.55 2.78 0.89
CA ALA A 430 8.34 2.49 2.07
C ALA A 430 8.57 0.98 2.12
N THR A 431 9.38 0.55 3.06
CA THR A 431 9.44 -0.87 3.39
C THR A 431 8.17 -1.30 4.11
N GLY A 432 7.80 -2.56 3.95
CA GLY A 432 6.77 -3.21 4.75
C GLY A 432 7.45 -4.13 5.75
N ASP A 433 7.21 -3.86 7.03
CA ASP A 433 7.68 -4.69 8.12
C ASP A 433 6.51 -5.32 8.87
N VAL A 434 6.70 -6.55 9.33
CA VAL A 434 5.81 -7.17 10.32
C VAL A 434 6.58 -7.56 11.58
N PHE A 435 5.92 -7.50 12.73
CA PHE A 435 6.51 -7.92 14.01
C PHE A 435 6.13 -9.36 14.38
N ASN A 436 7.10 -10.10 14.93
CA ASN A 436 6.92 -11.48 15.38
C ASN A 436 6.34 -11.54 16.80
N GLY A 437 5.05 -11.27 16.94
CA GLY A 437 4.37 -11.39 18.22
C GLY A 437 3.07 -10.62 18.30
N THR A 438 2.56 -10.51 19.53
CA THR A 438 1.37 -9.71 19.84
C THR A 438 1.73 -8.23 20.07
N GLN A 439 0.72 -7.35 20.11
CA GLN A 439 0.94 -5.96 20.54
C GLN A 439 1.63 -5.88 21.92
N ALA A 440 1.27 -6.76 22.85
CA ALA A 440 1.90 -6.79 24.17
C ALA A 440 3.38 -7.21 24.13
N ASP A 441 3.79 -8.01 23.14
CA ASP A 441 5.19 -8.32 22.88
C ASP A 441 5.94 -7.10 22.33
N LEU A 442 5.33 -6.37 21.39
CA LEU A 442 5.88 -5.12 20.86
C LEU A 442 6.04 -4.10 21.97
N ASP A 443 5.02 -3.89 22.81
CA ASP A 443 5.08 -2.97 23.95
C ASP A 443 6.17 -3.38 24.95
N ARG A 444 6.41 -4.68 25.14
CA ARG A 444 7.52 -5.15 25.98
C ARG A 444 8.87 -4.82 25.37
N LEU A 445 9.03 -4.97 24.06
CA LEU A 445 10.24 -4.51 23.35
C LEU A 445 10.36 -2.98 23.43
N ALA A 446 9.23 -2.29 23.36
CA ALA A 446 8.93 -0.88 23.59
C ALA A 446 9.55 -0.23 24.83
N ASN A 447 9.58 -0.97 25.93
CA ASN A 447 9.53 -0.38 27.27
C ASN A 447 10.57 -0.94 28.25
N ARG A 448 11.57 -1.71 27.78
CA ARG A 448 12.48 -2.49 28.64
C ARG A 448 13.94 -2.09 28.57
#